data_AF-A0A7K1GKR5-F1
#
_entry.id   AF-A0A7K1GKR5-F1
#
_cell.length_a   1.000
_cell.length_b   1.000
_cell.length_c   1.000
_cell.angle_alpha   90.00
_cell.angle_beta   90.00
_cell.angle_gamma   90.00
#
_symmetry.space_group_name_H-M   'P 1'
#
loop_
_entity.id
_entity.type
_entity.pdbx_description
1 polymer ?
#
loop_
_entity_poly.entity_id
_entity_poly.type
_entity_poly.pdbx_seq_one_letter_code
_entity_poly.pdbx_strand_id
1 'polypeptide(L)' 'MGKMYTSIDQVNSDLEILKVKRELHYQKVFRSVENIKEELSPDRLVRNSVGSVASYVKSSGNIQAFLITYILKRFFKRK' A
#
# COMPACT_ATOMS: atom_id res chain seq x y z
N MET A 1 8.22 -18.72 29.43
CA MET A 1 7.79 -18.50 30.83
C MET A 1 6.34 -18.04 30.79
N GLY A 2 5.42 -18.76 31.44
CA GLY A 2 4.02 -18.34 31.57
C GLY A 2 3.90 -17.23 32.63
N LYS A 3 2.95 -16.31 32.46
CA LYS A 3 2.63 -15.34 33.51
C LYS A 3 2.03 -16.08 34.71
N MET A 4 2.56 -15.85 35.91
CA MET A 4 1.92 -16.26 37.16
C MET A 4 1.06 -15.10 37.67
N TYR A 5 -0.24 -15.34 37.82
CA TYR A 5 -1.17 -14.35 38.35
C TYR A 5 -1.30 -14.54 39.86
N THR A 6 -1.23 -13.44 40.60
CA THR A 6 -1.37 -13.43 42.06
C THR A 6 -2.82 -13.17 42.49
N SER A 7 -3.67 -12.65 41.60
CA SER A 7 -5.09 -12.41 41.89
C SER A 7 -5.98 -12.56 40.65
N ILE A 8 -7.27 -12.81 40.88
CA ILE A 8 -8.28 -12.92 39.81
C ILE A 8 -8.49 -11.58 39.09
N ASP A 9 -8.31 -10.46 39.78
CA ASP A 9 -8.43 -9.12 39.18
C ASP A 9 -7.36 -8.85 38.12
N GLN A 10 -6.15 -9.38 38.31
CA GLN A 10 -5.08 -9.33 37.30
C GLN A 10 -5.47 -10.11 36.04
N VAL A 11 -6.10 -11.27 36.21
CA VAL A 11 -6.58 -12.09 35.09
C VAL A 11 -7.66 -11.35 34.30
N ASN A 12 -8.63 -10.73 34.99
CA ASN A 12 -9.70 -9.98 34.35
C ASN A 12 -9.16 -8.77 33.56
N SER A 13 -8.21 -8.04 34.14
CA SER A 13 -7.57 -6.90 33.48
C SER A 13 -6.81 -7.34 32.23
N ASP A 14 -6.03 -8.43 32.30
CA ASP A 14 -5.32 -8.96 31.14
C ASP A 14 -6.30 -9.48 30.06
N LEU A 15 -7.42 -10.08 30.45
CA LEU A 15 -8.47 -10.51 29.52
C LEU A 15 -9.13 -9.33 28.80
N GLU A 16 -9.35 -8.20 29.50
CA GLU A 16 -9.86 -6.97 28.92
C GLU A 16 -8.86 -6.39 27.90
N ILE A 17 -7.58 -6.33 28.27
CA ILE A 17 -6.51 -5.94 27.35
C ILE A 17 -6.48 -6.86 26.12
N LEU A 18 -6.65 -8.17 26.32
CA LEU A 18 -6.65 -9.14 25.23
C LEU A 18 -7.84 -8.92 24.27
N LYS A 19 -9.02 -8.56 24.81
CA LYS A 19 -10.20 -8.20 24.01
C LYS A 19 -9.94 -6.95 23.18
N VAL A 20 -9.43 -5.88 23.80
CA VAL A 20 -9.11 -4.62 23.10
C VAL A 20 -8.04 -4.84 22.02
N LYS A 21 -6.97 -5.58 22.32
CA LYS A 21 -5.93 -5.91 21.34
C LYS A 21 -6.48 -6.70 20.16
N ARG A 22 -7.37 -7.64 20.41
CA ARG A 22 -8.04 -8.42 19.36
C ARG A 22 -8.84 -7.51 18.44
N GLU A 23 -9.65 -6.61 19.01
CA GLU A 23 -10.45 -5.66 18.24
C GLU A 23 -9.57 -4.73 17.38
N LEU A 24 -8.51 -4.16 17.97
CA LEU A 24 -7.55 -3.35 17.23
C LEU A 24 -6.88 -4.13 16.08
N HIS A 25 -6.55 -5.40 16.32
CA HIS A 25 -5.95 -6.25 15.29
C HIS A 25 -6.93 -6.53 14.15
N TYR A 26 -8.20 -6.82 14.46
CA TYR A 26 -9.25 -6.98 13.45
C TYR A 26 -9.41 -5.72 12.60
N GLN A 27 -9.51 -4.55 13.25
CA GLN A 27 -9.62 -3.28 12.53
C GLN A 27 -8.39 -3.00 11.66
N LYS A 28 -7.18 -3.31 12.14
CA LYS A 28 -5.94 -3.14 11.37
C LYS A 28 -5.95 -4.02 10.13
N VAL A 29 -6.30 -5.31 10.26
CA VAL A 29 -6.37 -6.23 9.12
C VAL A 29 -7.43 -5.78 8.12
N PHE A 30 -8.63 -5.42 8.60
CA PHE A 30 -9.71 -4.93 7.75
C PHE A 30 -9.29 -3.69 6.95
N ARG A 31 -8.73 -2.67 7.63
CA ARG A 31 -8.21 -1.46 6.98
C ARG A 31 -7.08 -1.78 6.00
N SER A 32 -6.17 -2.70 6.32
CA SER A 32 -5.12 -3.12 5.39
C SER A 32 -5.69 -3.74 4.12
N VAL A 33 -6.72 -4.59 4.23
CA VAL A 33 -7.39 -5.20 3.07
C VAL A 33 -8.10 -4.14 2.23
N GLU A 34 -8.79 -3.19 2.87
CA GLU A 34 -9.45 -2.08 2.19
C GLU A 34 -8.44 -1.18 1.46
N ASN A 35 -7.32 -0.83 2.11
CA ASN A 35 -6.23 -0.07 1.51
C ASN A 35 -5.63 -0.80 0.31
N ILE A 36 -5.35 -2.10 0.43
CA ILE A 36 -4.82 -2.90 -0.69
C ILE A 36 -5.82 -2.91 -1.85
N LYS A 37 -7.12 -3.01 -1.57
CA LYS A 37 -8.16 -2.95 -2.61
C LYS A 37 -8.19 -1.59 -3.31
N GLU A 38 -8.04 -0.50 -2.57
CA GLU A 38 -7.91 0.84 -3.15
C GLU A 38 -6.63 1.00 -3.98
N GLU A 39 -5.50 0.51 -3.49
CA GLU A 39 -4.20 0.59 -4.19
C GLU A 39 -4.16 -0.27 -5.45
N LEU A 40 -4.79 -1.45 -5.42
CA LEU A 40 -4.93 -2.36 -6.57
C LEU A 40 -6.09 -1.97 -7.49
N SER A 41 -6.85 -0.92 -7.17
CA SER A 41 -7.91 -0.45 -8.06
C SER A 41 -7.31 -0.03 -9.41
N PRO A 42 -7.85 -0.51 -10.55
CA PRO A 42 -7.28 -0.26 -11.87
C PRO A 42 -7.05 1.23 -12.16
N ASP A 43 -7.95 2.09 -11.69
CA ASP A 43 -7.85 3.55 -11.84
C ASP A 43 -6.58 4.13 -11.17
N ARG A 44 -6.27 3.70 -9.94
CA ARG A 44 -5.09 4.20 -9.21
C ARG A 44 -3.79 3.60 -9.73
N LEU A 45 -3.79 2.32 -10.11
CA LEU A 45 -2.63 1.68 -10.74
C LEU A 45 -2.28 2.40 -12.05
N VAL A 46 -3.26 2.63 -12.92
CA VAL A 46 -3.06 3.36 -14.18
C VAL A 46 -2.60 4.79 -13.90
N ARG A 47 -3.23 5.51 -12.96
CA ARG A 47 -2.85 6.88 -12.62
C ARG A 47 -1.43 6.99 -12.05
N ASN A 48 -1.03 6.05 -11.19
CA ASN A 48 0.32 6.04 -10.59
C ASN A 48 1.39 5.61 -11.60
N SER A 49 1.12 4.60 -12.44
CA SER A 49 2.08 4.13 -13.46
C SER A 49 2.22 5.12 -14.62
N VAL A 50 1.11 5.64 -15.15
CA VAL A 50 1.14 6.64 -16.22
C VAL A 50 1.65 7.98 -15.70
N GLY A 51 1.25 8.38 -14.49
CA GLY A 51 1.71 9.62 -13.86
C GLY A 51 3.20 9.64 -13.56
N SER A 52 3.78 8.52 -13.12
CA SER A 52 5.22 8.40 -12.86
C SER A 52 6.07 8.37 -14.13
N VAL A 53 5.62 7.70 -15.19
CA VAL A 53 6.28 7.75 -16.49
C VAL A 53 6.19 9.14 -17.10
N ALA A 54 5.02 9.78 -17.02
CA ALA A 54 4.81 11.13 -17.53
C ALA A 54 5.64 12.17 -16.76
N SER A 55 5.75 12.06 -15.43
CA SER A 55 6.57 12.95 -14.63
C SER A 55 8.07 12.74 -14.88
N TYR A 56 8.51 11.49 -15.06
CA TYR A 56 9.89 11.18 -15.42
C TYR A 56 10.27 11.75 -16.78
N VAL A 57 9.39 11.63 -17.77
CA VAL A 57 9.58 12.24 -19.11
C VAL A 57 9.59 13.77 -19.01
N LYS A 58 8.69 14.38 -18.22
CA LYS A 58 8.64 15.84 -18.02
C LYS A 58 9.83 16.39 -17.24
N SER A 59 10.39 15.61 -16.31
CA SER A 59 11.56 15.97 -15.52
C SER A 59 12.88 15.72 -16.26
N SER A 60 12.88 14.88 -17.30
CA SER A 60 14.04 14.65 -18.15
C SER A 60 14.25 15.85 -19.08
N GLY A 61 15.50 16.26 -19.32
CA GLY A 61 15.81 17.37 -20.22
C GLY A 61 15.25 17.13 -21.64
N ASN A 62 14.97 18.20 -22.40
CA ASN A 62 14.28 18.16 -23.70
C ASN A 62 14.80 17.08 -24.68
N ILE A 63 16.11 16.80 -24.68
CA ILE A 63 16.74 15.79 -25.55
C ILE A 63 16.41 14.36 -25.08
N GLN A 64 16.43 14.11 -23.77
CA GLN A 64 16.12 12.80 -23.20
C GLN A 64 14.63 12.48 -23.36
N ALA A 65 13.76 13.46 -23.13
CA ALA A 65 12.32 13.34 -23.36
C ALA A 65 12.01 12.95 -24.82
N PHE A 66 12.73 13.54 -25.78
CA PHE A 66 12.58 13.23 -27.21
C PHE A 66 13.03 11.81 -27.54
N LEU A 67 14.19 11.36 -27.01
CA LEU A 67 14.68 10.00 -27.20
C LEU A 67 13.72 8.96 -26.61
N ILE A 68 13.24 9.18 -25.38
CA ILE A 68 12.27 8.30 -24.72
C ILE A 68 10.98 8.23 -25.54
N THR A 69 10.45 9.37 -25.98
CA THR A 69 9.23 9.44 -26.80
C THR A 69 9.40 8.74 -28.15
N TYR A 70 10.55 8.88 -28.79
CA TYR A 70 10.85 8.23 -30.08
C TYR A 70 10.91 6.70 -29.94
N ILE A 71 11.58 6.20 -28.89
CA ILE A 71 11.67 4.76 -28.60
C ILE A 71 10.27 4.20 -28.29
N LEU A 72 9.50 4.85 -27.41
CA LEU A 72 8.13 4.45 -27.07
C LEU A 72 7.24 4.42 -28.32
N LYS A 73 7.27 5.47 -29.15
CA LYS A 73 6.52 5.53 -30.41
C LYS A 73 6.88 4.39 -31.37
N ARG A 74 8.16 4.00 -31.43
CA ARG A 74 8.62 2.91 -32.28
C ARG A 74 8.21 1.53 -31.76
N PHE A 75 8.11 1.34 -30.45
CA PHE A 75 7.57 0.13 -29.84
C PHE A 75 6.06 0.00 -30.05
N PHE A 76 5.28 1.06 -29.82
CA PHE A 76 3.83 1.04 -30.01
C PHE A 76 3.38 0.95 -31.48
N LYS A 77 4.19 1.43 -32.43
CA LYS A 77 3.90 1.34 -33.87
C LYS A 77 4.31 -0.01 -34.51
N ARG A 78 5.02 -0.87 -33.77
CA ARG A 78 5.49 -2.18 -34.26
C ARG A 78 4.63 -3.36 -33.80
N LYS A 79 3.65 -3.12 -32.93
CA LYS A 79 2.48 -3.98 -32.75
C LYS A 79 1.37 -3.48 -33.65
#